data_AF-A0A5S4WMI4-F1
#
_entry.id   AF-A0A5S4WMI4-F1
#
_cell.length_a   1.000
_cell.length_b   1.000
_cell.length_c   1.000
_cell.angle_alpha   90.00
_cell.angle_beta   90.00
_cell.angle_gamma   90.00
#
_symmetry.space_group_name_H-M   'P 1'
#
loop_
_entity.id
_entity.type
_entity.pdbx_description
1 polymer ?
#
loop_
_entity_poly.entity_id
_entity_poly.type
_entity_poly.pdbx_seq_one_letter_code
_entity_poly.pdbx_strand_id
1 'polypeptide(L)'
;MARKAKKRRYSRSASSDVERQTRRYKKGTAKSGRGGRVKSRKQAIAIGLSEARKKGKKVPKKASKRKTSKKKSAKKSSKRKSAKSKSAKR
;
A
#
# COMPACT_ATOMS: atom_id res chain seq x y z
N MET A 1 -38.34 21.49 -4.83
CA MET A 1 -38.12 20.06 -4.48
C MET A 1 -36.75 19.88 -3.86
N ALA A 2 -36.65 19.37 -2.62
CA ALA A 2 -35.36 19.09 -1.99
C ALA A 2 -34.65 17.93 -2.73
N ARG A 3 -33.42 18.14 -3.20
CA ARG A 3 -32.62 17.09 -3.84
C ARG A 3 -32.37 15.96 -2.83
N LYS A 4 -32.86 14.75 -3.14
CA LYS A 4 -32.62 13.54 -2.36
C LYS A 4 -31.12 13.37 -2.08
N ALA A 5 -30.73 13.34 -0.81
CA ALA A 5 -29.33 13.30 -0.42
C ALA A 5 -28.64 12.04 -0.98
N LYS A 6 -27.64 12.24 -1.85
CA LYS A 6 -26.86 11.15 -2.45
C LYS A 6 -26.17 10.35 -1.34
N LYS A 7 -26.45 9.04 -1.26
CA LYS A 7 -25.86 8.12 -0.26
C LYS A 7 -24.33 8.17 -0.35
N ARG A 8 -23.66 8.56 0.75
CA ARG A 8 -22.19 8.63 0.81
C ARG A 8 -21.57 7.24 0.55
N ARG A 9 -20.52 7.20 -0.29
CA ARG A 9 -19.76 5.97 -0.58
C ARG A 9 -18.96 5.47 0.63
N TYR A 10 -18.51 6.39 1.47
CA TYR A 10 -17.74 6.12 2.69
C TYR A 10 -18.52 6.63 3.91
N SER A 11 -18.42 5.94 5.06
CA SER A 11 -18.96 6.47 6.32
C SER A 11 -18.12 7.66 6.81
N ARG A 12 -18.73 8.56 7.59
CA ARG A 12 -18.02 9.65 8.30
C ARG A 12 -16.86 9.11 9.13
N SER A 13 -17.11 8.01 9.84
CA SER A 13 -16.13 7.34 10.68
C SER A 13 -14.92 6.80 9.92
N ALA A 14 -15.07 6.42 8.64
CA ALA A 14 -13.96 6.00 7.79
C ALA A 14 -13.14 7.21 7.32
N SER A 15 -13.81 8.33 6.99
CA SER A 15 -13.13 9.60 6.68
C SER A 15 -12.29 10.09 7.87
N SER A 16 -12.81 10.00 9.09
CA SER A 16 -12.08 10.40 10.30
C SER A 16 -10.84 9.55 10.58
N ASP A 17 -10.88 8.24 10.31
CA ASP A 17 -9.68 7.38 10.43
C ASP A 17 -8.58 7.79 9.44
N VAL A 18 -8.96 8.06 8.18
CA VAL A 18 -8.03 8.54 7.15
C VAL A 18 -7.44 9.89 7.55
N GLU A 19 -8.29 10.80 8.03
CA GLU A 19 -7.87 12.12 8.49
C GLU A 19 -6.83 12.01 9.61
N ARG A 20 -7.14 11.24 10.68
CA ARG A 20 -6.21 10.99 11.79
C ARG A 20 -4.86 10.49 11.29
N GLN A 21 -4.87 9.55 10.34
CA GLN A 21 -3.65 8.97 9.81
C GLN A 21 -2.86 9.96 8.95
N THR A 22 -3.55 10.78 8.15
CA THR A 22 -2.89 11.86 7.40
C THR A 22 -2.34 12.96 8.30
N ARG A 23 -3.00 13.29 9.42
CA ARG A 23 -2.49 14.24 10.41
C ARG A 23 -1.20 13.71 11.04
N ARG A 24 -1.16 12.43 11.44
CA ARG A 24 0.08 11.78 11.93
C ARG A 24 1.19 11.79 10.89
N TYR A 25 0.86 11.58 9.62
CA TYR A 25 1.84 11.65 8.54
C TYR A 25 2.40 13.08 8.36
N LYS A 26 1.54 14.10 8.35
CA LYS A 26 1.97 15.51 8.28
C LYS A 26 2.86 15.90 9.46
N LYS A 27 2.58 15.37 10.66
CA LYS A 27 3.43 15.51 11.86
C LYS A 27 4.71 14.66 11.81
N GLY A 28 4.89 13.84 10.78
CA GLY A 28 6.02 12.92 10.65
C GLY A 28 5.94 11.66 11.53
N THR A 29 4.95 11.50 12.39
CA THR A 29 4.90 10.40 13.38
C THR A 29 4.19 9.14 12.88
N ALA A 30 3.63 9.15 11.67
CA ALA A 30 2.95 7.98 11.12
C ALA A 30 3.93 6.81 10.89
N LYS A 31 3.65 5.67 11.54
CA LYS A 31 4.38 4.41 11.37
C LYS A 31 3.70 3.50 10.35
N SER A 32 4.53 2.73 9.65
CA SER A 32 4.14 1.61 8.81
C SER A 32 4.18 0.31 9.60
N GLY A 33 3.51 -0.74 9.11
CA GLY A 33 3.47 -2.03 9.80
C GLY A 33 4.78 -2.84 9.79
N ARG A 34 5.83 -2.39 9.10
CA ARG A 34 7.13 -3.07 9.01
C ARG A 34 8.26 -2.29 9.71
N GLY A 35 7.94 -1.60 10.79
CA GLY A 35 8.91 -0.84 11.60
C GLY A 35 9.34 0.52 11.04
N GLY A 36 9.12 0.79 9.75
CA GLY A 36 9.48 2.08 9.13
C GLY A 36 8.41 3.18 9.26
N ARG A 37 8.77 4.43 8.98
CA ARG A 37 7.81 5.56 8.83
C ARG A 37 7.04 5.49 7.51
N VAL A 38 5.89 6.13 7.45
CA VAL A 38 5.09 6.24 6.22
C VAL A 38 5.81 7.16 5.24
N LYS A 39 6.06 6.65 4.02
CA LYS A 39 6.88 7.34 3.01
C LYS A 39 6.08 8.30 2.14
N SER A 40 4.76 8.10 2.03
CA SER A 40 3.92 8.91 1.16
C SER A 40 2.53 9.15 1.71
N ARG A 41 1.92 10.28 1.35
CA ARG A 41 0.52 10.59 1.68
C ARG A 41 -0.45 9.53 1.15
N LYS A 42 -0.20 8.97 -0.05
CA LYS A 42 -0.98 7.86 -0.61
C LYS A 42 -0.95 6.63 0.31
N GLN A 43 0.22 6.32 0.88
CA GLN A 43 0.37 5.22 1.82
C GLN A 43 -0.35 5.51 3.15
N ALA A 44 -0.32 6.74 3.66
CA ALA A 44 -1.08 7.13 4.85
C ALA A 44 -2.59 6.90 4.66
N ILE A 45 -3.12 7.32 3.51
CA ILE A 45 -4.52 7.10 3.14
C ILE A 45 -4.82 5.59 3.04
N ALA A 46 -3.93 4.81 2.42
CA ALA A 46 -4.10 3.37 2.29
C ALA A 46 -4.11 2.65 3.65
N ILE A 47 -3.29 3.10 4.61
CA ILE A 47 -3.30 2.58 5.98
C ILE A 47 -4.62 2.95 6.66
N GLY A 48 -5.04 4.21 6.62
CA GLY A 48 -6.31 4.66 7.23
C GLY A 48 -7.54 3.93 6.66
N LEU A 49 -7.59 3.73 5.34
CA LEU A 49 -8.65 2.93 4.69
C LEU A 49 -8.60 1.45 5.06
N SER A 50 -7.42 0.89 5.33
CA SER A 50 -7.27 -0.51 5.75
C SER A 50 -7.69 -0.70 7.21
N GLU A 51 -7.35 0.24 8.09
CA GLU A 51 -7.85 0.29 9.47
C GLU A 51 -9.38 0.38 9.50
N ALA A 52 -9.96 1.28 8.69
CA ALA A 52 -11.41 1.43 8.63
C ALA A 52 -12.12 0.15 8.18
N ARG A 53 -11.54 -0.60 7.23
CA ARG A 53 -12.06 -1.92 6.82
C ARG A 53 -11.98 -2.95 7.94
N LYS A 54 -10.85 -3.01 8.66
CA LYS A 54 -10.68 -3.93 9.80
C LYS A 54 -11.70 -3.66 10.91
N LYS A 55 -12.06 -2.39 11.12
CA LYS A 55 -13.10 -1.96 12.07
C LYS A 55 -14.53 -2.16 11.57
N GLY A 56 -14.76 -2.80 10.42
CA GLY A 56 -16.10 -3.02 9.87
C GLY A 56 -16.79 -1.77 9.33
N LYS A 57 -16.08 -0.64 9.18
CA LYS A 57 -16.68 0.61 8.69
C LYS A 57 -17.03 0.51 7.21
N LYS A 58 -18.02 1.32 6.78
CA LYS A 58 -18.44 1.39 5.37
C LYS A 58 -17.33 1.96 4.49
N VAL A 59 -16.57 1.06 3.86
CA VAL A 59 -15.51 1.38 2.90
C VAL A 59 -15.72 0.49 1.66
N PRO A 60 -15.77 1.06 0.44
CA PRO A 60 -15.81 0.30 -0.80
C PRO A 60 -14.71 -0.77 -0.84
N LYS A 61 -15.10 -1.97 -1.29
CA LYS A 61 -14.17 -3.08 -1.51
C LYS A 61 -13.13 -2.66 -2.54
N LYS A 62 -11.89 -3.16 -2.40
CA LYS A 62 -10.90 -2.99 -3.46
C LYS A 62 -11.42 -3.70 -4.69
N ALA A 63 -11.34 -3.06 -5.85
CA ALA A 63 -11.64 -3.73 -7.10
C ALA A 63 -10.75 -4.98 -7.23
N SER A 64 -11.36 -6.12 -7.55
CA SER A 64 -10.63 -7.32 -7.96
C SER A 64 -9.84 -6.94 -9.21
N LYS A 65 -8.52 -6.82 -9.10
CA LYS A 65 -7.69 -6.78 -10.30
C LYS A 65 -7.73 -8.19 -10.87
N ARG A 66 -8.28 -8.36 -12.08
CA ARG A 66 -8.10 -9.60 -12.87
C ARG A 66 -6.63 -9.97 -12.74
N LYS A 67 -6.35 -11.18 -12.24
CA LYS A 67 -5.00 -11.71 -12.15
C LYS A 67 -4.50 -11.82 -13.58
N THR A 68 -3.81 -10.80 -14.08
CA THR A 68 -2.92 -11.03 -15.21
C THR A 68 -1.89 -12.01 -14.66
N SER A 69 -1.86 -13.19 -15.26
CA SER A 69 -0.92 -14.25 -14.92
C SER A 69 0.45 -13.60 -14.78
N LYS A 70 1.04 -13.65 -13.58
CA LYS A 70 2.44 -13.30 -13.37
C LYS A 70 3.23 -14.18 -14.33
N LYS A 71 3.64 -13.65 -15.48
CA LYS A 71 4.68 -14.27 -16.31
C LYS A 71 5.88 -14.35 -15.36
N LYS A 72 6.18 -15.56 -14.87
CA LYS A 72 7.41 -15.83 -14.12
C LYS A 72 8.54 -15.46 -15.08
N SER A 73 9.06 -14.24 -15.01
CA SER A 73 10.36 -13.96 -15.60
C SER A 73 11.33 -14.82 -14.81
N ALA A 74 11.75 -15.90 -15.45
CA ALA A 74 12.67 -16.86 -14.89
C ALA A 74 13.86 -16.12 -14.30
N LYS A 75 14.19 -16.49 -13.07
CA LYS A 75 15.44 -16.19 -12.39
C LYS A 75 16.59 -16.75 -13.24
N LYS A 76 17.06 -15.99 -14.24
CA LYS A 76 18.21 -16.37 -15.09
C LYS A 76 19.14 -15.17 -15.23
N SER A 77 20.06 -15.03 -14.28
CA SER A 77 21.39 -14.45 -14.53
C SER A 77 22.37 -14.46 -13.33
N SER A 78 22.06 -15.06 -12.17
CA SER A 78 23.01 -15.11 -11.04
C SER A 78 24.03 -16.26 -11.10
N LYS A 79 24.39 -16.80 -12.28
CA LYS A 79 25.37 -17.92 -12.36
C LYS A 79 26.39 -17.81 -13.50
N ARG A 80 26.76 -16.60 -13.94
CA ARG A 80 27.80 -16.38 -14.97
C ARG A 80 28.81 -15.28 -14.63
N LYS A 81 29.18 -15.10 -13.36
CA LYS A 81 30.21 -14.12 -12.99
C LYS A 81 31.14 -14.54 -11.85
N SER A 82 31.43 -15.84 -11.74
CA SER A 82 32.35 -16.36 -10.70
C SER A 82 33.36 -17.41 -11.19
N ALA A 83 33.62 -17.52 -12.50
CA ALA A 83 34.53 -18.55 -13.04
C ALA A 83 35.55 -18.04 -14.10
N LYS A 84 35.82 -16.72 -14.20
CA LYS A 84 36.86 -16.22 -15.13
C LYS A 84 37.62 -14.98 -14.65
N SER A 85 37.98 -14.92 -13.37
CA SER A 85 38.96 -13.91 -12.91
C SER A 85 39.70 -14.29 -11.62
N LYS A 86 40.02 -15.57 -11.44
CA LYS A 86 41.03 -15.98 -10.46
C LYS A 86 41.87 -17.12 -11.05
N SER A 87 43.18 -16.90 -11.09
CA SER A 87 44.24 -17.92 -11.10
C SER A 87 44.70 -18.52 -12.44
N ALA A 88 45.59 -17.80 -13.12
CA ALA A 88 46.89 -18.29 -13.60
C ALA A 88 47.71 -17.00 -13.88
N LYS A 89 48.75 -16.57 -13.15
CA LYS A 89 49.79 -17.24 -12.36
C LYS A 89 50.47 -18.39 -13.10
N ARG A 90 51.09 -18.04 -14.21
CA ARG A 90 52.45 -18.40 -14.59
C ARG A 90 53.03 -17.24 -15.36
#